data_AF-A0A1M3PBS0-F1
#
_entry.id   AF-A0A1M3PBS0-F1
#
_cell.length_a   1.000
_cell.length_b   1.000
_cell.length_c   1.000
_cell.angle_alpha   90.00
_cell.angle_beta   90.00
_cell.angle_gamma   90.00
#
_symmetry.space_group_name_H-M   'P 1'
#
loop_
_entity.id
_entity.type
_entity.pdbx_description
1 polymer ?
#
loop_
_entity_poly.entity_id
_entity_poly.type
_entity_poly.pdbx_seq_one_letter_code
_entity_poly.pdbx_strand_id
1 'polypeptide(L)'
;MTPDQLAVQAEQLAQNLRAFATVAGPVAEAVEPFVFLLAIFLMACFVGYYVVWNVTPALHSPLMAVTNAISSVIVVGAMLATGLAENGWAMAFGFIAVMLASVNIFGGFMVTQRMLSMFQKKKK
;
A
#
# COMPACT_ATOMS: atom_id res chain seq x y z
N MET A 1 -48.45 8.49 8.70
CA MET A 1 -47.20 8.47 9.49
C MET A 1 -47.03 9.87 10.07
N THR A 2 -47.28 10.04 11.37
CA THR A 2 -47.28 11.36 12.00
C THR A 2 -45.84 11.86 12.18
N PRO A 3 -45.60 13.19 12.25
CA PRO A 3 -44.26 13.76 12.44
C PRO A 3 -43.50 13.18 13.63
N ASP A 4 -44.21 12.83 14.71
CA ASP A 4 -43.62 12.21 15.91
C ASP A 4 -43.06 10.79 15.66
N GLN A 5 -43.66 10.01 14.75
CA GLN A 5 -43.20 8.66 14.42
C GLN A 5 -41.89 8.68 13.62
N LEU A 6 -41.70 9.72 12.79
CA LEU A 6 -40.46 9.94 12.04
C LEU A 6 -39.30 10.36 12.95
N ALA A 7 -39.57 11.19 13.97
CA ALA A 7 -38.57 11.60 14.95
C ALA A 7 -38.06 10.41 15.78
N VAL A 8 -38.97 9.56 16.26
CA VAL A 8 -38.60 8.34 17.03
C VAL A 8 -37.82 7.35 16.16
N GLN A 9 -38.17 7.19 14.88
CA GLN A 9 -37.45 6.29 13.98
C GLN A 9 -36.05 6.82 13.63
N ALA A 10 -35.88 8.14 13.49
CA ALA A 10 -34.57 8.76 13.29
C ALA A 10 -33.67 8.62 14.52
N GLU A 11 -34.23 8.75 15.73
CA GLU A 11 -33.51 8.50 16.97
C GLU A 11 -33.12 7.02 17.12
N GLN A 12 -34.00 6.09 16.80
CA GLN A 12 -33.71 4.65 16.82
C GLN A 12 -32.64 4.28 15.78
N LEU A 13 -32.71 4.83 14.56
CA LEU A 13 -31.66 4.62 13.56
C LEU A 13 -30.32 5.18 14.04
N ALA A 14 -30.31 6.39 14.61
CA ALA A 14 -29.10 6.98 15.19
C ALA A 14 -28.53 6.14 16.35
N GLN A 15 -29.39 5.57 17.20
CA GLN A 15 -28.97 4.65 18.27
C GLN A 15 -28.42 3.34 17.72
N ASN A 16 -29.04 2.75 16.70
CA ASN A 16 -28.56 1.54 16.04
C ASN A 16 -27.21 1.75 15.33
N LEU A 17 -27.03 2.91 14.68
CA LEU A 17 -25.76 3.27 14.05
C LEU A 17 -24.65 3.49 15.09
N ARG A 18 -24.96 4.11 16.22
CA ARG A 18 -24.02 4.26 17.35
C ARG A 18 -23.66 2.90 17.96
N ALA A 19 -24.64 2.03 18.16
CA ALA A 19 -24.40 0.66 18.65
C ALA A 19 -23.51 -0.15 17.69
N PHE A 20 -23.73 -0.02 16.37
CA PHE A 20 -22.86 -0.61 15.35
C PHE A 20 -21.43 -0.05 15.41
N ALA A 21 -21.28 1.27 15.54
CA ALA A 21 -19.97 1.92 15.65
C ALA A 21 -19.20 1.46 16.91
N THR A 22 -19.89 1.25 18.04
CA THR A 22 -19.28 0.73 19.27
C THR A 22 -18.92 -0.75 19.22
N VAL A 23 -19.44 -1.53 18.27
CA VAL A 23 -19.06 -2.95 18.08
C VAL A 23 -17.98 -3.09 17.00
N ALA A 24 -17.98 -2.22 15.98
CA ALA A 24 -16.99 -2.21 14.92
C ALA A 24 -15.67 -1.51 15.33
N GLY A 25 -15.75 -0.42 16.10
CA GLY A 25 -14.60 0.34 16.59
C GLY A 25 -13.60 -0.50 17.40
N PRO A 26 -14.04 -1.32 18.37
CA PRO A 26 -13.16 -2.14 19.20
C PRO A 26 -12.46 -3.25 18.43
N VAL A 27 -12.97 -3.74 17.30
CA VAL A 27 -12.23 -4.75 16.51
C VAL A 27 -10.97 -4.13 15.90
N ALA A 28 -11.02 -2.84 15.58
CA ALA A 28 -9.86 -2.08 15.12
C ALA A 28 -8.97 -1.58 16.27
N GLU A 29 -9.55 -1.35 17.46
CA GLU A 29 -8.87 -0.73 18.61
C GLU A 29 -8.33 -1.76 19.63
N ALA A 30 -8.92 -2.96 19.72
CA ALA A 30 -8.54 -4.01 20.68
C ALA A 30 -7.36 -4.87 20.24
N VAL A 31 -6.93 -4.75 18.97
CA VAL A 31 -5.68 -5.35 18.52
C VAL A 31 -4.58 -4.33 18.79
N GLU A 32 -3.60 -4.69 19.61
CA GLU A 32 -2.40 -3.86 19.76
C GLU A 32 -1.89 -3.46 18.37
N PRO A 33 -1.58 -2.17 18.10
CA PRO A 33 -1.17 -1.70 16.79
C PRO A 33 -0.05 -2.56 16.18
N PHE A 34 0.84 -3.07 17.04
CA PHE A 34 1.87 -4.02 16.67
C PHE A 34 1.31 -5.35 16.15
N VAL A 35 0.41 -6.00 16.88
CA VAL A 35 -0.21 -7.28 16.48
C VAL A 35 -0.99 -7.11 15.17
N PHE A 36 -1.65 -5.97 14.99
CA PHE A 36 -2.38 -5.65 13.75
C PHE A 36 -1.43 -5.49 12.55
N LEU A 37 -0.37 -4.67 12.69
CA LEU A 37 0.66 -4.49 11.67
C LEU A 37 1.40 -5.80 11.37
N LEU A 38 1.65 -6.61 12.39
CA LEU A 38 2.27 -7.92 12.26
C LEU A 38 1.38 -8.89 11.47
N ALA A 39 0.08 -8.91 11.75
CA ALA A 39 -0.87 -9.70 10.99
C ALA A 39 -0.91 -9.29 9.51
N ILE A 40 -0.94 -7.99 9.21
CA ILE A 40 -0.86 -7.47 7.83
C ILE A 40 0.46 -7.90 7.16
N PHE A 41 1.58 -7.76 7.86
CA PHE A 41 2.88 -8.16 7.36
C PHE A 41 2.92 -9.66 6.99
N LEU A 42 2.46 -10.53 7.88
CA LEU A 42 2.42 -11.97 7.64
C LEU A 42 1.47 -12.32 6.48
N MET A 43 0.29 -11.70 6.41
CA MET A 43 -0.64 -11.89 5.30
C MET A 43 -0.05 -11.42 3.97
N ALA A 44 0.65 -10.28 3.96
CA ALA A 44 1.34 -9.79 2.76
C ALA A 44 2.44 -10.76 2.30
N CYS A 45 3.21 -11.36 3.21
CA CYS A 45 4.19 -12.39 2.89
C CYS A 45 3.56 -13.64 2.25
N PHE A 46 2.45 -14.13 2.81
CA PHE A 46 1.70 -15.25 2.22
C PHE A 46 1.23 -14.93 0.80
N VAL A 47 0.60 -13.77 0.60
CA VAL A 47 0.13 -13.34 -0.73
C VAL A 47 1.30 -13.22 -1.71
N GLY A 48 2.41 -12.60 -1.29
CA GLY A 48 3.61 -12.44 -2.12
C GLY A 48 4.19 -13.77 -2.58
N TYR A 49 4.25 -14.77 -1.70
CA TYR A 49 4.69 -16.12 -2.03
C TYR A 49 3.82 -16.75 -3.13
N TYR A 50 2.49 -16.74 -2.95
CA TYR A 50 1.57 -17.32 -3.92
C TYR A 50 1.58 -16.61 -5.28
N VAL A 51 1.78 -15.28 -5.28
CA VAL A 51 1.88 -14.48 -6.52
C VAL A 51 3.11 -14.88 -7.35
N VAL A 52 4.24 -15.17 -6.71
CA VAL A 52 5.51 -15.49 -7.40
C VAL A 52 5.62 -16.98 -7.75
N TRP A 53 4.96 -17.88 -7.01
CA TRP A 53 5.16 -19.32 -7.15
C TRP A 53 4.75 -19.91 -8.51
N ASN A 54 3.77 -19.32 -9.20
CA ASN A 54 3.21 -19.87 -10.44
C ASN A 54 3.58 -19.04 -11.70
N VAL A 55 4.76 -18.44 -11.73
CA VAL A 55 5.25 -17.71 -12.91
C VAL A 55 5.88 -18.65 -13.94
N THR A 56 5.74 -18.34 -15.22
CA THR A 56 6.38 -19.12 -16.29
C THR A 56 7.91 -18.93 -16.24
N PRO A 57 8.73 -19.98 -16.49
CA PRO A 57 10.19 -19.89 -16.34
C PRO A 57 10.86 -18.78 -17.18
N ALA A 58 10.29 -18.46 -18.35
CA ALA A 58 10.77 -17.38 -19.21
C ALA A 58 10.61 -15.98 -18.59
N LEU A 59 9.77 -15.83 -17.55
CA LEU A 59 9.47 -14.58 -16.90
C LEU A 59 10.26 -14.34 -15.61
N HIS A 60 11.14 -15.24 -15.15
CA HIS A 60 11.92 -14.99 -13.93
C HIS A 60 12.80 -13.74 -14.03
N SER A 61 13.47 -13.51 -15.17
CA SER A 61 14.29 -12.31 -15.35
C SER A 61 13.45 -11.02 -15.46
N PRO A 62 12.35 -10.98 -16.23
CA PRO A 62 11.40 -9.86 -16.17
C PRO A 62 10.79 -9.63 -14.77
N LEU A 63 10.44 -10.70 -14.05
CA LEU A 63 9.89 -10.64 -12.71
C LEU A 63 10.89 -10.04 -11.73
N MET A 64 12.16 -10.40 -11.85
CA MET A 64 13.25 -9.82 -11.05
C MET A 64 13.38 -8.31 -11.30
N ALA A 65 13.19 -7.85 -12.55
CA ALA A 65 13.19 -6.42 -12.85
C ALA A 65 11.96 -5.69 -12.26
N VAL A 66 10.79 -6.33 -12.30
CA VAL A 66 9.55 -5.79 -11.68
C VAL A 66 9.71 -5.66 -10.17
N THR A 67 10.23 -6.69 -9.48
CA THR A 67 10.39 -6.64 -8.02
C THR A 67 11.41 -5.59 -7.60
N ASN A 68 12.44 -5.33 -8.40
CA ASN A 68 13.35 -4.21 -8.20
C ASN A 68 12.61 -2.86 -8.28
N ALA A 69 11.77 -2.66 -9.30
CA ALA A 69 10.95 -1.45 -9.41
C ALA A 69 9.96 -1.28 -8.23
N ILE A 70 9.30 -2.37 -7.81
CA ILE A 70 8.34 -2.36 -6.68
C ILE A 70 9.04 -2.03 -5.36
N SER A 71 10.28 -2.48 -5.16
CA SER A 71 11.06 -2.19 -3.94
C SER A 71 11.24 -0.68 -3.68
N SER A 72 11.04 0.16 -4.70
CA SER A 72 11.09 1.62 -4.61
C SER A 72 9.96 2.26 -3.78
N VAL A 73 9.08 1.48 -3.14
CA VAL A 73 8.10 1.99 -2.15
C VAL A 73 8.75 2.81 -1.03
N ILE A 74 10.06 2.66 -0.81
CA ILE A 74 10.89 3.51 0.06
C ILE A 74 10.74 5.01 -0.19
N VAL A 75 10.30 5.43 -1.39
CA VAL A 75 10.06 6.85 -1.71
C VAL A 75 9.04 7.49 -0.76
N VAL A 76 8.04 6.73 -0.30
CA VAL A 76 7.04 7.23 0.64
C VAL A 76 7.70 7.61 1.96
N GLY A 77 8.60 6.76 2.47
CA GLY A 77 9.37 7.04 3.67
C GLY A 77 10.30 8.24 3.49
N ALA A 78 10.97 8.35 2.35
CA ALA A 78 11.85 9.48 2.04
C ALA A 78 11.08 10.81 1.95
N MET A 79 9.88 10.81 1.37
CA MET A 79 9.01 11.98 1.31
C MET A 79 8.55 12.42 2.70
N LEU A 80 8.15 11.48 3.56
CA LEU A 80 7.79 11.77 4.95
C LEU A 80 8.97 12.33 5.73
N ALA A 81 10.15 11.72 5.60
CA ALA A 81 11.39 12.19 6.23
C ALA A 81 11.78 13.60 5.75
N THR A 82 11.54 13.95 4.48
CA THR A 82 11.83 15.29 3.96
C THR A 82 10.78 16.31 4.40
N GLY A 83 9.51 15.95 4.37
CA GLY A 83 8.39 16.86 4.63
C GLY A 83 8.12 17.13 6.11
N LEU A 84 8.51 16.22 6.99
CA LEU A 84 8.33 16.35 8.45
C LEU A 84 9.64 16.66 9.19
N ALA A 85 10.75 16.85 8.48
CA ALA A 85 12.04 17.14 9.10
C ALA A 85 12.09 18.56 9.67
N GLU A 86 12.33 18.67 10.97
CA GLU A 86 12.62 19.94 11.64
C GLU A 86 14.12 20.30 11.60
N ASN A 87 14.98 19.30 11.37
CA ASN A 87 16.44 19.45 11.28
C ASN A 87 16.88 19.49 9.81
N GLY A 88 17.67 20.50 9.44
CA GLY A 88 18.19 20.67 8.08
C GLY A 88 18.99 19.46 7.56
N TRP A 89 19.65 18.71 8.44
CA TRP A 89 20.34 17.47 8.05
C TRP A 89 19.37 16.36 7.64
N ALA A 90 18.26 16.18 8.37
CA ALA A 90 17.24 15.20 8.03
C ALA A 90 16.55 15.53 6.71
N MET A 91 16.29 16.82 6.47
CA MET A 91 15.74 17.30 5.20
C MET A 91 16.71 17.04 4.04
N ALA A 92 18.00 17.30 4.22
CA ALA A 92 19.01 17.05 3.19
C ALA A 92 19.13 15.56 2.82
N PHE A 93 19.20 14.67 3.82
CA PHE A 93 19.23 13.23 3.58
C PHE A 93 17.91 12.72 2.98
N GLY A 94 16.77 13.24 3.42
CA GLY A 94 15.47 12.94 2.84
C GLY A 94 15.41 13.31 1.35
N PHE A 95 15.88 14.51 0.99
CA PHE A 95 15.92 14.96 -0.40
C PHE A 95 16.80 14.07 -1.28
N ILE A 96 17.98 13.67 -0.79
CA ILE A 96 18.86 12.73 -1.49
C ILE A 96 18.15 11.37 -1.65
N ALA A 97 17.49 10.88 -0.60
CA ALA A 97 16.76 9.63 -0.64
C ALA A 97 15.60 9.66 -1.66
N VAL A 98 14.85 10.76 -1.77
CA VAL A 98 13.81 10.94 -2.79
C VAL A 98 14.40 10.92 -4.20
N MET A 99 15.55 11.56 -4.42
CA MET A 99 16.23 11.56 -5.72
C MET A 99 16.69 10.15 -6.11
N LEU A 100 17.34 9.43 -5.19
CA LEU A 100 17.79 8.05 -5.44
C LEU A 100 16.62 7.08 -5.65
N ALA A 101 15.55 7.21 -4.85
CA ALA A 101 14.35 6.40 -5.03
C ALA A 101 13.70 6.67 -6.39
N SER A 102 13.64 7.93 -6.83
CA SER A 102 13.10 8.29 -8.14
C SER A 102 13.88 7.62 -9.29
N VAL A 103 15.21 7.60 -9.23
CA VAL A 103 16.03 6.89 -10.23
C VAL A 103 15.71 5.39 -10.26
N ASN A 104 15.51 4.76 -9.11
CA ASN A 104 15.15 3.34 -9.04
C ASN A 104 13.75 3.09 -9.64
N ILE A 105 12.76 3.94 -9.34
CA ILE A 105 11.41 3.87 -9.94
C ILE A 105 11.50 3.93 -11.46
N PHE A 106 12.05 5.03 -12.00
CA PHE A 106 12.06 5.25 -13.45
C PHE A 106 12.95 4.24 -14.18
N GLY A 107 14.13 3.93 -13.63
CA GLY A 107 15.03 2.93 -14.20
C GLY A 107 14.44 1.52 -14.19
N GLY A 108 13.89 1.12 -13.04
CA GLY A 108 13.27 -0.21 -12.86
C GLY A 108 12.09 -0.44 -13.79
N PHE A 109 11.18 0.54 -13.91
CA PHE A 109 10.03 0.41 -14.81
C PHE A 109 10.42 0.49 -16.30
N MET A 110 11.39 1.33 -16.68
CA MET A 110 11.85 1.42 -18.07
C MET A 110 12.53 0.13 -18.55
N VAL A 111 13.37 -0.48 -17.71
CA VAL A 111 14.04 -1.74 -18.04
C VAL A 111 13.03 -2.89 -18.10
N THR A 112 12.13 -2.96 -17.12
CA THR A 112 11.03 -3.92 -17.10
C THR A 112 10.19 -3.84 -18.37
N GLN A 113 9.82 -2.64 -18.82
CA GLN A 113 9.04 -2.45 -20.03
C GLN A 113 9.79 -2.97 -21.27
N ARG A 114 11.09 -2.72 -21.37
CA ARG A 114 11.93 -3.24 -22.47
C ARG A 114 11.96 -4.76 -22.45
N MET A 115 12.15 -5.38 -21.29
CA MET A 115 12.15 -6.84 -21.14
C MET A 115 10.80 -7.46 -21.52
N LEU A 116 9.68 -6.88 -21.05
CA LEU A 116 8.34 -7.38 -21.36
C LEU A 116 7.94 -7.14 -22.83
N SER A 117 8.44 -6.07 -23.45
CA SER A 117 8.18 -5.79 -24.86
C SER A 117 8.73 -6.86 -25.81
N MET A 118 9.77 -7.58 -25.40
CA MET A 118 10.36 -8.68 -26.18
C MET A 118 9.45 -9.91 -26.24
N PHE A 119 8.48 -10.02 -25.33
CA PHE A 119 7.48 -11.10 -25.31
C PHE A 119 6.17 -10.71 -25.99
N GLN A 120 6.02 -9.46 -26.43
CA GLN A 120 4.84 -9.01 -27.17
C GLN A 120 4.97 -9.42 -28.64
N LYS A 121 3.96 -10.11 -29.17
CA LYS A 121 3.88 -10.38 -30.61
C LYS A 121 3.84 -9.03 -31.35
N LYS A 122 4.75 -8.82 -32.32
CA LYS A 122 4.72 -7.64 -33.21
C LYS A 122 3.30 -7.46 -33.75
N LYS A 123 2.64 -6.34 -33.43
CA LYS A 123 1.45 -5.90 -34.16
C LYS A 123 1.87 -5.75 -35.62
N LYS A 124 1.21 -6.50 -36.51
CA LYS A 124 1.28 -6.29 -37.95
C LYS A 124 0.74 -4.90 -38.29
#